data_AF-A0A661Y176-F1
#
_entry.id   AF-A0A661Y176-F1
#
_cell.length_a   1.000
_cell.length_b   1.000
_cell.length_c   1.000
_cell.angle_alpha   90.00
_cell.angle_beta   90.00
_cell.angle_gamma   90.00
#
_symmetry.space_group_name_H-M   'P 1'
#
loop_
_entity.id
_entity.type
_entity.pdbx_description
1 polymer ?
#
loop_
_entity_poly.entity_id
_entity_poly.type
_entity_poly.pdbx_seq_one_letter_code
_entity_poly.pdbx_strand_id
1 'polypeptide(L)'
;SDALSQTIGNVFVPDGLYKELRFKFHKDEDLPSTDNLFDRSIYIEGTIDAVPFVFWHDTSENLDVGRSTGVLVEGNVVNLTVEFDISQFLNSLHQIDLSLATDNNKDGLIEIYPNDNDGNQDIADMLKDNIKMAADLLY
;
A
#
# COMPACT_ATOMS: atom_id res chain seq x y z
N SER A 1 -7.82 -14.24 -12.10
CA SER A 1 -7.08 -13.95 -10.87
C SER A 1 -8.08 -13.97 -9.75
N ASP A 2 -7.84 -14.76 -8.71
CA ASP A 2 -8.67 -14.72 -7.50
C ASP A 2 -8.22 -13.49 -6.70
N ALA A 3 -8.92 -12.37 -6.86
CA ALA A 3 -8.70 -11.23 -5.99
C ALA A 3 -9.10 -11.64 -4.57
N LEU A 4 -8.17 -11.52 -3.62
CA LEU A 4 -8.49 -11.64 -2.21
C LEU A 4 -9.46 -10.50 -1.86
N SER A 5 -10.69 -10.84 -1.49
CA SER A 5 -11.66 -9.88 -0.96
C SER A 5 -11.79 -10.09 0.53
N GLN A 6 -11.57 -9.02 1.30
CA GLN A 6 -11.70 -9.01 2.75
C GLN A 6 -12.50 -7.79 3.18
N THR A 7 -13.44 -7.98 4.11
CA THR A 7 -14.10 -6.87 4.80
C THR A 7 -13.19 -6.37 5.92
N ILE A 8 -12.73 -5.12 5.82
CA ILE A 8 -11.80 -4.49 6.77
C ILE A 8 -12.56 -3.90 7.99
N GLY A 9 -13.88 -3.71 7.88
CA GLY A 9 -14.71 -3.27 9.00
C GLY A 9 -16.14 -2.97 8.60
N ASN A 10 -16.96 -2.66 9.61
CA ASN A 10 -18.31 -2.13 9.43
C ASN A 10 -18.39 -0.79 10.16
N VAL A 11 -18.91 0.23 9.48
CA VAL A 11 -19.08 1.57 10.03
C VAL A 11 -20.49 2.06 9.79
N PHE A 12 -21.06 2.77 10.77
CA PHE A 12 -22.31 3.48 10.59
C PHE A 12 -22.07 4.81 9.88
N VAL A 13 -22.68 4.99 8.71
CA VAL A 13 -22.63 6.23 7.94
C VAL A 13 -24.02 6.84 7.91
N PRO A 14 -24.24 8.03 8.50
CA PRO A 14 -25.53 8.72 8.43
C PRO A 14 -25.99 8.99 7.00
N ASP A 15 -27.29 9.12 6.81
CA ASP A 15 -27.85 9.56 5.53
C ASP A 15 -27.35 10.98 5.17
N GLY A 16 -26.94 11.17 3.92
CA GLY A 16 -26.40 12.44 3.47
C GLY A 16 -25.67 12.38 2.14
N LEU A 17 -25.31 13.57 1.64
CA LEU A 17 -24.49 13.73 0.44
C LEU A 17 -23.03 13.94 0.84
N TYR A 18 -22.19 12.96 0.57
CA TYR A 18 -20.77 12.98 0.88
C TYR A 18 -19.96 13.40 -0.35
N LYS A 19 -18.91 14.19 -0.15
CA LYS A 19 -18.08 14.68 -1.26
C LYS A 19 -16.96 13.71 -1.63
N GLU A 20 -16.30 13.16 -0.61
CA GLU A 20 -15.12 12.32 -0.75
C GLU A 20 -15.07 11.27 0.37
N LEU A 21 -14.49 10.12 0.04
CA LEU A 21 -14.03 9.10 0.99
C LEU A 21 -12.50 9.14 0.98
N ARG A 22 -11.88 9.31 2.14
CA ARG A 22 -10.42 9.32 2.28
C ARG A 22 -9.96 8.11 3.09
N PHE A 23 -9.03 7.34 2.54
CA PHE A 23 -8.23 6.39 3.30
C PHE A 23 -6.85 7.00 3.52
N LYS A 24 -6.28 6.82 4.72
CA LYS A 24 -4.94 7.30 5.02
C LYS A 24 -4.06 6.11 5.36
N PHE A 25 -3.01 5.91 4.58
CA PHE A 25 -1.88 5.08 4.96
C PHE A 25 -1.01 5.89 5.90
N HIS A 26 -0.81 5.39 7.12
CA HIS A 26 0.06 5.99 8.11
C HIS A 26 0.69 4.87 8.92
N LYS A 27 1.89 5.13 9.44
CA LYS A 27 2.55 4.20 10.33
C LYS A 27 1.74 3.98 11.61
N ASP A 28 1.78 2.77 12.12
CA ASP A 28 1.10 2.40 13.36
C ASP A 28 2.13 2.23 14.49
N GLU A 29 2.04 3.10 15.49
CA GLU A 29 2.90 3.07 16.69
C GLU A 29 2.19 2.38 17.89
N ASP A 30 0.92 2.02 17.74
CA ASP A 30 0.10 1.37 18.78
C ASP A 30 0.18 -0.17 18.69
N LEU A 31 0.68 -0.71 17.58
CA LEU A 31 0.94 -2.15 17.45
C LEU A 31 2.05 -2.64 18.39
N PRO A 32 2.05 -3.93 18.77
CA PRO A 32 3.20 -4.52 19.45
C PRO A 32 4.46 -4.40 18.59
N SER A 33 5.62 -4.14 19.19
CA SER A 33 6.90 -4.04 18.47
C SER A 33 7.32 -5.32 17.73
N THR A 34 6.62 -6.43 17.94
CA THR A 34 6.81 -7.70 17.24
C THR A 34 5.98 -7.79 15.96
N ASP A 35 5.06 -6.85 15.74
CA ASP A 35 4.23 -6.80 14.55
C ASP A 35 5.03 -6.24 13.37
N ASN A 36 4.86 -6.84 12.20
CA ASN A 36 5.54 -6.42 10.98
C ASN A 36 5.12 -5.04 10.49
N LEU A 37 3.97 -4.52 10.95
CA LEU A 37 3.49 -3.17 10.66
C LEU A 37 3.82 -2.14 11.76
N PHE A 38 4.49 -2.53 12.85
CA PHE A 38 4.93 -1.58 13.85
C PHE A 38 5.89 -0.54 13.25
N ASP A 39 5.58 0.74 13.44
CA ASP A 39 6.30 1.91 12.90
C ASP A 39 6.39 1.93 11.35
N ARG A 40 5.50 1.21 10.66
CA ARG A 40 5.46 1.09 9.20
C ARG A 40 4.06 1.31 8.69
N SER A 41 3.93 1.87 7.49
CA SER A 41 2.63 2.05 6.82
C SER A 41 2.37 0.99 5.75
N ILE A 42 3.44 0.40 5.21
CA ILE A 42 3.37 -0.61 4.15
C ILE A 42 4.36 -1.72 4.50
N TYR A 43 3.91 -2.96 4.34
CA TYR A 43 4.72 -4.16 4.50
C TYR A 43 4.29 -5.20 3.46
N ILE A 44 5.24 -5.67 2.65
CA ILE A 44 5.01 -6.62 1.55
C ILE A 44 6.07 -7.71 1.66
N GLU A 45 5.62 -8.97 1.61
CA GLU A 45 6.48 -10.15 1.55
C GLU A 45 6.18 -10.95 0.28
N GLY A 46 7.18 -11.66 -0.22
CA GLY A 46 7.02 -12.58 -1.33
C GLY A 46 8.32 -13.26 -1.71
N THR A 47 8.46 -13.60 -2.99
CA THR A 47 9.71 -14.16 -3.51
C THR A 47 10.13 -13.49 -4.81
N ILE A 48 11.42 -13.16 -4.94
CA ILE A 48 12.08 -12.76 -6.19
C ILE A 48 12.99 -13.93 -6.58
N ASP A 49 12.76 -14.53 -7.75
CA ASP A 49 13.52 -15.70 -8.22
C ASP A 49 13.67 -16.82 -7.17
N ALA A 50 12.58 -17.11 -6.44
CA ALA A 50 12.49 -18.07 -5.34
C ALA A 50 13.27 -17.70 -4.05
N VAL A 51 13.93 -16.55 -4.00
CA VAL A 51 14.51 -15.99 -2.77
C VAL A 51 13.44 -15.15 -2.06
N PRO A 52 13.19 -15.36 -0.75
CA PRO A 52 12.29 -14.50 0.02
C PRO A 52 12.71 -13.03 -0.10
N PHE A 53 11.74 -12.13 -0.21
CA PHE A 53 12.00 -10.70 -0.10
C PHE A 53 11.02 -10.03 0.85
N VAL A 54 11.46 -8.91 1.41
CA VAL A 54 10.62 -8.00 2.18
C VAL A 54 10.78 -6.57 1.66
N PHE A 55 9.65 -5.90 1.46
CA PHE A 55 9.59 -4.46 1.26
C PHE A 55 8.79 -3.81 2.38
N TRP A 56 9.31 -2.71 2.93
CA TRP A 56 8.52 -1.87 3.83
C TRP A 56 8.86 -0.39 3.66
N HIS A 57 7.88 0.45 3.98
CA HIS A 57 8.06 1.90 4.10
C HIS A 57 7.15 2.46 5.20
N ASP A 58 7.50 3.62 5.73
CA ASP A 58 6.73 4.43 6.69
C ASP A 58 6.01 5.65 6.04
N THR A 59 5.88 5.67 4.71
CA THR A 59 5.35 6.84 3.99
C THR A 59 3.89 7.07 4.35
N SER A 60 3.45 8.32 4.31
CA SER A 60 2.07 8.68 4.65
C SER A 60 1.33 9.17 3.43
N GLU A 61 0.41 8.35 2.91
CA GLU A 61 -0.36 8.66 1.70
C GLU A 61 -1.86 8.72 1.98
N ASN A 62 -2.57 9.58 1.24
CA ASN A 62 -4.02 9.61 1.25
C ASN A 62 -4.55 9.02 -0.06
N LEU A 63 -5.48 8.09 0.07
CA LEU A 63 -6.32 7.58 -1.00
C LEU A 63 -7.65 8.33 -0.97
N ASP A 64 -7.79 9.32 -1.84
CA ASP A 64 -9.02 10.11 -1.90
C ASP A 64 -9.88 9.59 -3.06
N VAL A 65 -11.05 9.04 -2.74
CA VAL A 65 -12.06 8.62 -3.70
C VAL A 65 -13.20 9.63 -3.66
N GLY A 66 -13.26 10.50 -4.66
CA GLY A 66 -14.27 11.56 -4.79
C GLY A 66 -15.13 11.40 -6.04
N ARG A 67 -16.33 11.99 -6.03
CA ARG A 67 -17.10 12.25 -7.26
C ARG A 67 -17.53 13.69 -7.28
N SER A 68 -17.47 14.33 -8.45
CA SER A 68 -17.93 15.72 -8.62
C SER A 68 -19.42 15.91 -8.26
N THR A 69 -20.21 14.84 -8.36
CA THR A 69 -21.63 14.79 -7.97
C THR A 69 -21.86 14.42 -6.51
N GLY A 70 -20.82 14.03 -5.77
CA GLY A 70 -20.91 13.40 -4.46
C GLY A 70 -21.41 11.95 -4.50
N VAL A 71 -21.46 11.32 -3.33
CA VAL A 71 -21.98 9.99 -3.03
C VAL A 71 -23.14 10.14 -2.06
N LEU A 72 -24.34 9.77 -2.49
CA LEU A 72 -25.54 9.78 -1.64
C LEU A 72 -25.60 8.50 -0.81
N VAL A 73 -25.72 8.63 0.50
CA VAL A 73 -26.00 7.54 1.44
C VAL A 73 -27.47 7.66 1.86
N GLU A 74 -28.25 6.61 1.62
CA GLU A 74 -29.66 6.50 1.99
C GLU A 74 -29.94 5.16 2.66
N GLY A 75 -30.69 5.17 3.76
CA GLY A 75 -31.02 3.96 4.50
C GLY A 75 -29.86 3.43 5.35
N ASN A 76 -28.88 4.27 5.69
CA ASN A 76 -27.67 3.96 6.45
C ASN A 76 -26.79 2.86 5.85
N VAL A 77 -26.91 2.56 4.54
CA VAL A 77 -26.11 1.53 3.86
C VAL A 77 -25.50 2.11 2.59
N VAL A 78 -24.19 2.00 2.49
CA VAL A 78 -23.43 2.22 1.25
C VAL A 78 -22.43 1.09 1.09
N ASN A 79 -22.45 0.44 -0.08
CA ASN A 79 -21.44 -0.57 -0.42
C ASN A 79 -20.31 0.13 -1.18
N LEU A 80 -19.14 0.16 -0.56
CA LEU A 80 -17.92 0.66 -1.19
C LEU A 80 -16.98 -0.51 -1.44
N THR A 81 -16.53 -0.64 -2.69
CA THR A 81 -15.47 -1.57 -3.07
C THR A 81 -14.25 -0.75 -3.44
N VAL A 82 -13.14 -0.98 -2.73
CA VAL A 82 -11.82 -0.47 -3.11
C VAL A 82 -11.07 -1.65 -3.73
N GLU A 83 -10.65 -1.49 -4.97
CA GLU A 83 -9.82 -2.47 -5.67
C GLU A 83 -8.38 -2.00 -5.66
N PHE A 84 -7.49 -2.82 -5.09
CA PHE A 84 -6.06 -2.59 -5.09
C PHE A 84 -5.41 -3.39 -6.22
N ASP A 85 -5.01 -2.71 -7.29
CA ASP A 85 -4.21 -3.30 -8.35
C ASP A 85 -2.73 -3.15 -8.04
N ILE A 86 -2.13 -4.21 -7.49
CA ILE A 86 -0.70 -4.25 -7.17
C ILE A 86 0.16 -4.00 -8.41
N SER A 87 -0.31 -4.34 -9.61
CA SER A 87 0.44 -4.07 -10.85
C SER A 87 0.60 -2.58 -11.09
N GLN A 88 -0.40 -1.77 -10.73
CA GLN A 88 -0.31 -0.31 -10.75
C GLN A 88 0.66 0.20 -9.68
N PHE A 89 0.65 -0.37 -8.47
CA PHE A 89 1.65 -0.03 -7.43
C PHE A 89 3.09 -0.35 -7.83
N LEU A 90 3.30 -1.31 -8.72
CA LEU A 90 4.64 -1.66 -9.21
C LEU A 90 5.06 -0.88 -10.45
N ASN A 91 4.15 -0.21 -11.17
CA ASN A 91 4.44 0.36 -12.50
C ASN A 91 3.84 1.76 -12.78
N SER A 92 3.25 2.45 -11.81
CA SER A 92 2.50 3.70 -12.03
C SER A 92 3.36 4.89 -12.48
N LEU A 93 4.55 5.08 -11.90
CA LEU A 93 5.48 6.17 -12.25
C LEU A 93 6.77 5.63 -12.88
N HIS A 94 7.30 4.57 -12.30
CA HIS A 94 8.55 3.91 -12.66
C HIS A 94 8.26 2.47 -13.06
N GLN A 95 8.92 2.00 -14.12
CA GLN A 95 8.97 0.57 -14.44
C GLN A 95 10.06 -0.08 -13.58
N ILE A 96 9.68 -0.97 -12.66
CA ILE A 96 10.60 -1.58 -11.70
C ILE A 96 10.92 -3.01 -12.13
N ASP A 97 12.20 -3.30 -12.34
CA ASP A 97 12.69 -4.66 -12.51
C ASP A 97 13.19 -5.20 -11.17
N LEU A 98 12.33 -5.94 -10.46
CA LEU A 98 12.66 -6.52 -9.16
C LEU A 98 13.77 -7.59 -9.24
N SER A 99 14.08 -8.13 -10.42
CA SER A 99 15.20 -9.08 -10.56
C SER A 99 16.57 -8.43 -10.35
N LEU A 100 16.63 -7.09 -10.30
CA LEU A 100 17.83 -6.34 -9.97
C LEU A 100 18.08 -6.22 -8.46
N ALA A 101 17.10 -6.58 -7.61
CA ALA A 101 17.28 -6.57 -6.17
C ALA A 101 18.26 -7.67 -5.74
N THR A 102 19.12 -7.35 -4.78
CA THR A 102 20.21 -8.24 -4.35
C THR A 102 20.13 -8.56 -2.86
N ASP A 103 20.48 -9.78 -2.49
CA ASP A 103 20.84 -10.18 -1.11
C ASP A 103 22.37 -10.02 -0.96
N ASN A 104 22.82 -8.79 -0.70
CA ASN A 104 24.25 -8.46 -0.61
C ASN A 104 24.85 -8.89 0.73
N ASN A 105 24.03 -8.93 1.79
CA ASN A 105 24.46 -9.37 3.11
C ASN A 105 24.55 -10.92 3.22
N LYS A 106 23.90 -11.65 2.29
CA LYS A 106 23.84 -13.12 2.13
C LYS A 106 23.17 -13.87 3.27
N ASP A 107 22.15 -13.27 3.89
CA ASP A 107 21.37 -13.90 4.95
C ASP A 107 20.19 -14.74 4.45
N GLY A 108 19.94 -14.71 3.13
CA GLY A 108 18.86 -15.45 2.47
C GLY A 108 17.53 -14.70 2.38
N LEU A 109 17.50 -13.41 2.72
CA LEU A 109 16.37 -12.50 2.56
C LEU A 109 16.82 -11.30 1.72
N ILE A 110 16.07 -11.00 0.66
CA ILE A 110 16.25 -9.74 -0.08
C ILE A 110 15.50 -8.63 0.66
N GLU A 111 16.22 -7.63 1.11
CA GLU A 111 15.72 -6.54 1.91
C GLU A 111 15.58 -5.28 1.05
N ILE A 112 14.37 -4.76 0.88
CA ILE A 112 14.09 -3.59 0.05
C ILE A 112 13.42 -2.53 0.92
N TYR A 113 14.20 -1.68 1.59
CA TYR A 113 13.66 -0.63 2.45
C TYR A 113 14.67 0.51 2.69
N PRO A 114 14.25 1.69 3.19
CA PRO A 114 15.10 2.88 3.20
C PRO A 114 16.47 2.76 3.87
N ASN A 115 16.64 1.81 4.80
CA ASN A 115 17.89 1.57 5.53
C ASN A 115 18.26 0.08 5.56
N ASP A 116 18.12 -0.65 4.45
CA ASP A 116 18.53 -2.05 4.33
C ASP A 116 20.05 -2.25 4.26
N ASN A 117 20.50 -3.49 4.54
CA ASN A 117 21.92 -3.88 4.44
C ASN A 117 22.29 -4.38 3.04
N ASP A 118 21.29 -4.53 2.17
CA ASP A 118 21.40 -5.14 0.87
C ASP A 118 21.71 -4.15 -0.25
N GLY A 119 21.56 -2.85 -0.02
CA GLY A 119 21.81 -1.81 -1.00
C GLY A 119 20.66 -1.59 -1.99
N ASN A 120 19.43 -2.02 -1.66
CA ASN A 120 18.28 -1.92 -2.56
C ASN A 120 17.50 -0.59 -2.43
N GLN A 121 18.12 0.48 -1.90
CA GLN A 121 17.45 1.75 -1.61
C GLN A 121 16.81 2.41 -2.84
N ASP A 122 17.48 2.37 -3.99
CA ASP A 122 16.93 2.95 -5.23
C ASP A 122 15.61 2.26 -5.63
N ILE A 123 15.53 0.93 -5.48
CA ILE A 123 14.30 0.17 -5.73
C ILE A 123 13.23 0.53 -4.69
N ALA A 124 13.61 0.66 -3.41
CA ALA A 124 12.70 1.06 -2.35
C ALA A 124 12.08 2.46 -2.60
N ASP A 125 12.89 3.42 -3.07
CA ASP A 125 12.41 4.75 -3.43
C ASP A 125 11.50 4.74 -4.65
N MET A 126 11.82 3.96 -5.69
CA MET A 126 10.94 3.80 -6.85
C MET A 126 9.60 3.16 -6.48
N LEU A 127 9.60 2.15 -5.60
CA LEU A 127 8.37 1.53 -5.09
C LEU A 127 7.53 2.53 -4.30
N LYS A 128 8.15 3.30 -3.41
CA LYS A 128 7.47 4.38 -2.67
C LYS A 128 6.81 5.37 -3.63
N ASP A 129 7.55 5.84 -4.63
CA ASP A 129 7.05 6.81 -5.58
C ASP A 129 5.90 6.26 -6.44
N ASN A 130 5.94 4.97 -6.82
CA ASN A 130 4.83 4.34 -7.50
C ASN A 130 3.57 4.25 -6.62
N ILE A 131 3.73 3.92 -5.34
CA ILE A 131 2.61 3.86 -4.39
C ILE A 131 1.98 5.25 -4.23
N LYS A 132 2.80 6.30 -4.13
CA LYS A 132 2.35 7.70 -4.12
C LYS A 132 1.54 8.04 -5.37
N MET A 133 2.11 7.77 -6.55
CA MET A 133 1.47 8.08 -7.82
C MET A 133 0.14 7.32 -8.00
N ALA A 134 0.10 6.05 -7.60
CA ALA A 134 -1.12 5.26 -7.67
C ALA A 134 -2.20 5.78 -6.70
N ALA A 135 -1.82 6.30 -5.54
CA ALA A 135 -2.75 6.94 -4.62
C ALA A 135 -3.32 8.25 -5.20
N ASP A 136 -2.48 9.05 -5.88
CA ASP A 136 -2.88 10.31 -6.52
C ASP A 136 -3.80 10.12 -7.74
N LEU A 137 -3.71 8.99 -8.46
CA LEU A 137 -4.51 8.71 -9.65
C LEU A 137 -6.00 8.45 -9.40
N LEU A 138 -6.44 8.34 -8.14
CA LEU A 138 -7.82 8.01 -7.77
C LEU A 138 -8.78 9.21 -7.73
N TYR A 139 -8.35 10.36 -8.26
CA TYR A 139 -9.10 11.61 -8.40
C TYR A 139 -9.97 11.70 -9.66
#